data_AF-A0A512N9Z8-F1
#
_entry.id   AF-A0A512N9Z8-F1
#
_cell.length_a   1.000
_cell.length_b   1.000
_cell.length_c   1.000
_cell.angle_alpha   90.00
_cell.angle_beta   90.00
_cell.angle_gamma   90.00
#
_symmetry.space_group_name_H-M   'P 1'
#
loop_
_entity.id
_entity.type
_entity.pdbx_description
1 polymer ?
#
loop_
_entity_poly.entity_id
_entity_poly.type
_entity_poly.pdbx_seq_one_letter_code
_entity_poly.pdbx_strand_id
1 'polypeptide(L)'
;MRVTQQALAIARIQTGSGPPEDKARVMAWDRLNGMLSTLDSKTSVLLRFNAIVVAALAYVLVIAPTEPFMGTNPTVRLVGQVIGHGSLLVSVMSCGFAFPVINVQWDFFGMRLDRPLDGESPFDDAALQRLGDLVAWRTRLYSWAWRLAVAGGIGFAILVGIGTLH
;
A
#
# COMPACT_ATOMS: atom_id res chain seq x y z
N MET A 1 31.03 -23.30 1.44
CA MET A 1 30.59 -21.90 1.20
C MET A 1 30.37 -21.72 -0.30
N ARG A 2 29.14 -21.83 -0.79
CA ARG A 2 28.81 -21.52 -2.19
C ARG A 2 28.37 -20.06 -2.22
N VAL A 3 29.26 -19.16 -2.65
CA VAL A 3 28.83 -17.84 -3.12
C VAL A 3 27.82 -18.13 -4.22
N THR A 4 26.55 -17.73 -4.03
CA THR A 4 25.50 -17.99 -5.01
C THR A 4 25.94 -17.42 -6.36
N GLN A 5 25.77 -18.16 -7.45
CA GLN A 5 26.14 -17.65 -8.77
C GLN A 5 25.41 -16.33 -9.08
N GLN A 6 24.27 -16.06 -8.44
CA GLN A 6 23.63 -14.74 -8.37
C GLN A 6 24.51 -13.66 -7.73
N ALA A 7 25.05 -13.89 -6.53
CA ALA A 7 25.99 -12.95 -5.92
C ALA A 7 27.26 -12.79 -6.77
N LEU A 8 27.69 -13.85 -7.46
CA LEU A 8 28.83 -13.82 -8.37
C LEU A 8 28.54 -13.09 -9.69
N ALA A 9 27.32 -13.20 -10.22
CA ALA A 9 26.86 -12.49 -11.42
C ALA A 9 26.65 -10.99 -11.11
N ILE A 10 26.01 -10.67 -9.98
CA ILE A 10 25.88 -9.30 -9.48
C ILE A 10 27.27 -8.69 -9.22
N ALA A 11 28.20 -9.45 -8.63
CA ALA A 11 29.58 -9.01 -8.42
C ALA A 11 30.37 -8.84 -9.74
N ARG A 12 30.16 -9.70 -10.74
CA ARG A 12 30.77 -9.56 -12.09
C ARG A 12 30.24 -8.35 -12.87
N ILE A 13 28.97 -8.01 -12.64
CA ILE A 13 28.30 -6.84 -13.23
C ILE A 13 28.76 -5.55 -12.53
N GLN A 14 28.89 -5.55 -11.20
CA GLN A 14 29.48 -4.44 -10.44
C GLN A 14 30.96 -4.20 -10.77
N THR A 15 31.71 -5.25 -11.14
CA THR A 15 33.10 -5.14 -11.62
C THR A 15 33.22 -4.80 -13.11
N GLY A 16 32.10 -4.52 -13.80
CA GLY A 16 32.09 -3.97 -15.16
C GLY A 16 32.26 -4.99 -16.29
N SER A 17 32.31 -6.30 -16.01
CA SER A 17 32.74 -7.35 -16.97
C SER A 17 31.61 -8.11 -17.69
N GLY A 18 30.34 -7.82 -17.39
CA GLY A 18 29.18 -8.42 -18.07
C GLY A 18 28.73 -7.67 -19.34
N PRO A 19 28.02 -8.34 -20.27
CA PRO A 19 27.45 -7.71 -21.45
C PRO A 19 26.43 -6.61 -21.07
N PRO A 20 26.22 -5.60 -21.94
CA PRO A 20 25.39 -4.44 -21.63
C PRO A 20 23.93 -4.79 -21.31
N GLU A 21 23.40 -5.87 -21.89
CA GLU A 21 22.03 -6.36 -21.67
C GLU A 21 21.85 -6.89 -20.24
N ASP A 22 22.82 -7.65 -19.71
CA ASP A 22 22.79 -8.14 -18.33
C ASP A 22 22.87 -7.00 -17.31
N LYS A 23 23.69 -5.98 -17.60
CA LYS A 23 23.75 -4.75 -16.79
C LYS A 23 22.40 -4.04 -16.75
N ALA A 24 21.74 -3.91 -17.90
CA ALA A 24 20.41 -3.28 -18.00
C ALA A 24 19.35 -4.09 -17.23
N ARG A 25 19.40 -5.42 -17.29
CA ARG A 25 18.46 -6.31 -16.59
C ARG A 25 18.59 -6.19 -15.07
N VAL A 26 19.82 -6.16 -14.53
CA VAL A 26 20.06 -5.95 -13.09
C VAL A 26 19.61 -4.57 -12.64
N MET A 27 19.93 -3.51 -13.42
CA MET A 27 19.47 -2.16 -13.10
C MET A 27 17.94 -2.05 -13.09
N ALA A 28 17.25 -2.69 -14.05
CA ALA A 28 15.79 -2.72 -14.10
C ALA A 28 15.21 -3.45 -12.88
N TRP A 29 15.80 -4.57 -12.49
CA TRP A 29 15.41 -5.33 -11.31
C TRP A 29 15.55 -4.53 -10.02
N ASP A 30 16.71 -3.90 -9.81
CA ASP A 30 16.96 -3.05 -8.63
C ASP A 30 15.97 -1.89 -8.56
N ARG A 31 15.66 -1.28 -9.71
CA ARG A 31 14.68 -0.20 -9.79
C ARG A 31 13.28 -0.67 -9.43
N LEU A 32 12.83 -1.82 -9.94
CA LEU A 32 11.52 -2.38 -9.63
C LEU A 32 11.41 -2.77 -8.14
N ASN A 33 12.45 -3.36 -7.57
CA ASN A 33 12.50 -3.64 -6.12
C ASN A 33 12.48 -2.37 -5.28
N GLY A 34 13.21 -1.33 -5.69
CA GLY A 34 13.16 -0.02 -5.04
C GLY A 34 11.76 0.59 -5.08
N MET A 35 11.04 0.44 -6.19
CA MET A 35 9.64 0.87 -6.30
C MET A 35 8.72 0.09 -5.36
N LEU A 36 8.89 -1.23 -5.24
CA LEU A 36 8.10 -2.05 -4.32
C LEU A 36 8.37 -1.68 -2.86
N SER A 37 9.63 -1.52 -2.46
CA SER A 37 10.00 -1.08 -1.12
C SER A 37 9.41 0.30 -0.79
N THR A 38 9.42 1.22 -1.78
CA THR A 38 8.80 2.54 -1.63
C THR A 38 7.28 2.44 -1.49
N LEU A 39 6.62 1.58 -2.27
CA LEU A 39 5.18 1.35 -2.17
C LEU A 39 4.81 0.75 -0.81
N ASP A 40 5.56 -0.22 -0.31
CA ASP A 40 5.33 -0.83 1.01
C ASP A 40 5.47 0.22 2.12
N SER A 41 6.52 1.05 2.08
CA SER A 41 6.72 2.15 3.02
C SER A 41 5.57 3.16 2.99
N LYS A 42 5.16 3.63 1.80
CA LYS A 42 4.05 4.56 1.64
C LYS A 42 2.72 3.97 2.09
N THR A 43 2.48 2.69 1.80
CA THR A 43 1.26 1.99 2.19
C THR A 43 1.21 1.80 3.70
N SER A 44 2.35 1.54 4.36
CA SER A 44 2.44 1.43 5.82
C SER A 44 2.04 2.75 6.50
N VAL A 45 2.54 3.87 6.00
CA VAL A 45 2.13 5.21 6.48
C VAL A 45 0.64 5.45 6.23
N LEU A 46 0.14 5.09 5.05
CA LEU A 46 -1.27 5.24 4.70
C LEU A 46 -2.19 4.43 5.62
N LEU A 47 -1.83 3.18 5.94
CA LEU A 47 -2.60 2.34 6.86
C LEU A 47 -2.64 2.93 8.27
N ARG A 48 -1.52 3.47 8.77
CA ARG A 48 -1.48 4.14 10.08
C ARG A 48 -2.39 5.37 10.10
N PHE A 49 -2.33 6.19 9.05
CA PHE A 49 -3.22 7.34 8.91
C PHE A 49 -4.70 6.93 8.88
N ASN A 50 -5.05 5.95 8.05
CA ASN A 50 -6.41 5.45 7.97
C ASN A 50 -6.88 4.86 9.30
N ALA A 51 -6.03 4.15 10.04
CA ALA A 51 -6.39 3.62 11.36
C ALA A 51 -6.77 4.73 12.34
N ILE A 52 -6.03 5.85 12.34
CA ILE A 52 -6.36 7.03 13.16
C ILE A 52 -7.70 7.62 12.74
N VAL A 53 -7.91 7.85 11.44
CA VAL A 53 -9.15 8.46 10.91
C VAL A 53 -10.36 7.57 11.19
N VAL A 54 -10.25 6.26 10.96
CA VAL A 54 -11.30 5.27 11.23
C VAL A 54 -11.62 5.24 12.73
N ALA A 55 -10.60 5.21 13.59
CA ALA A 55 -10.82 5.21 15.04
C ALA A 55 -11.51 6.50 15.50
N ALA A 56 -11.10 7.66 15.00
CA ALA A 56 -11.72 8.94 15.31
C ALA A 56 -13.19 8.99 14.85
N LEU A 57 -13.46 8.60 13.60
CA LEU A 57 -14.82 8.55 13.05
C LEU A 57 -15.70 7.56 13.81
N ALA A 58 -15.20 6.35 14.10
CA ALA A 58 -15.94 5.35 14.86
C ALA A 58 -16.27 5.86 16.27
N TYR A 59 -15.31 6.51 16.94
CA TYR A 59 -15.56 7.12 18.24
C TYR A 59 -16.68 8.17 18.17
N VAL A 60 -16.55 9.14 17.26
CA VAL A 60 -17.48 10.26 17.13
C VAL A 60 -18.89 9.82 16.70
N LEU A 61 -19.01 8.84 15.80
CA LEU A 61 -20.29 8.47 15.20
C LEU A 61 -21.01 7.31 15.91
N VAL A 62 -20.27 6.40 16.54
CA VAL A 62 -20.82 5.13 17.03
C VAL A 62 -20.70 5.00 18.54
N ILE A 63 -19.61 5.47 19.14
CA ILE A 63 -19.28 5.19 20.55
C ILE A 63 -19.63 6.37 21.46
N ALA A 64 -19.48 7.60 20.98
CA ALA A 64 -19.63 8.79 21.80
C ALA A 64 -21.03 8.85 22.44
N PRO A 65 -21.12 9.02 23.77
CA PRO A 65 -22.41 9.04 24.48
C PRO A 65 -23.21 10.32 24.21
N THR A 66 -22.53 11.38 23.80
CA THR A 66 -23.12 12.64 23.35
C THR A 66 -23.17 12.64 21.84
N GLU A 67 -24.35 12.84 21.25
CA GLU A 67 -24.45 12.96 19.80
C GLU A 67 -23.62 14.15 19.33
N PRO A 68 -22.72 13.99 18.35
CA PRO A 68 -21.76 15.02 17.94
C PRO A 68 -22.40 16.28 17.33
N PHE A 69 -23.72 16.25 17.13
CA PHE A 69 -24.51 17.33 16.54
C PHE A 69 -25.64 17.79 17.49
N MET A 70 -25.59 17.45 18.78
CA MET A 70 -26.57 17.93 19.76
C MET A 70 -26.61 19.47 19.76
N GLY A 71 -27.80 20.05 19.59
CA GLY A 71 -27.99 21.51 19.52
C GLY A 71 -27.99 22.11 18.10
N THR A 72 -27.63 21.34 17.07
CA THR A 72 -27.69 21.80 15.66
C THR A 72 -29.06 21.59 15.03
N ASN A 73 -29.31 22.27 13.90
CA ASN A 73 -30.53 22.07 13.10
C ASN A 73 -30.62 20.61 12.62
N PRO A 74 -31.82 19.97 12.63
CA PRO A 74 -32.00 18.58 12.19
C PRO A 74 -31.44 18.28 10.79
N THR A 75 -31.46 19.26 9.88
CA THR A 75 -30.88 19.11 8.53
C THR A 75 -29.35 18.97 8.59
N VAL A 76 -28.67 19.80 9.39
CA VAL A 76 -27.22 19.77 9.55
C VAL A 76 -26.78 18.47 10.21
N ARG A 77 -27.52 18.04 11.23
CA ARG A 77 -27.32 16.75 11.89
C ARG A 77 -27.43 15.58 10.91
N LEU A 78 -28.46 15.54 10.07
CA LEU A 78 -28.64 14.48 9.08
C LEU A 78 -27.49 14.45 8.07
N VAL A 79 -27.13 15.63 7.53
CA VAL A 79 -26.01 15.75 6.58
C VAL A 79 -24.70 15.31 7.22
N GLY A 80 -24.41 15.75 8.45
CA GLY A 80 -23.22 15.36 9.21
C GLY A 80 -23.14 13.86 9.46
N GLN A 81 -24.26 13.22 9.82
CA GLN A 81 -24.31 11.76 10.01
C GLN A 81 -24.07 10.99 8.71
N VAL A 82 -24.68 11.41 7.59
CA VAL A 82 -24.49 10.76 6.28
C VAL A 82 -23.05 10.90 5.81
N ILE A 83 -22.48 12.10 5.89
CA ILE A 83 -21.08 12.35 5.52
C ILE A 83 -20.15 11.53 6.41
N GLY A 84 -20.39 11.52 7.72
CA GLY A 84 -19.56 10.78 8.67
C GLY A 84 -19.53 9.28 8.39
N HIS A 85 -20.69 8.64 8.23
CA HIS A 85 -20.76 7.21 7.95
C HIS A 85 -20.20 6.88 6.55
N GLY A 86 -20.44 7.75 5.57
CA GLY A 86 -19.83 7.63 4.24
C GLY A 86 -18.30 7.69 4.30
N SER A 87 -17.75 8.66 5.03
CA SER A 87 -16.32 8.77 5.28
C SER A 87 -15.74 7.55 5.97
N LEU A 88 -16.43 7.04 7.00
CA LEU A 88 -16.00 5.85 7.73
C LEU A 88 -15.90 4.64 6.78
N LEU A 89 -16.94 4.41 5.98
CA LEU A 89 -16.99 3.31 5.01
C LEU A 89 -15.88 3.45 3.96
N VAL A 90 -15.68 4.65 3.43
CA VAL A 90 -14.61 4.93 2.44
C VAL A 90 -13.22 4.72 3.03
N SER A 91 -12.97 5.15 4.27
CA SER A 91 -11.70 4.92 4.96
C SER A 91 -11.45 3.43 5.25
N VAL A 92 -12.48 2.65 5.61
CA VAL A 92 -12.36 1.19 5.76
C VAL A 92 -12.07 0.53 4.42
N MET A 93 -12.74 0.93 3.34
CA MET A 93 -12.43 0.43 2.00
C MET A 93 -11.00 0.76 1.60
N SER A 94 -10.50 1.97 1.89
CA SER A 94 -9.11 2.35 1.67
C SER A 94 -8.13 1.38 2.36
N CYS A 95 -8.38 1.00 3.62
CA CYS A 95 -7.61 -0.05 4.30
C CYS A 95 -7.65 -1.39 3.56
N GLY A 96 -8.84 -1.80 3.07
CA GLY A 96 -9.02 -3.01 2.29
C GLY A 96 -8.20 -3.03 1.00
N PHE A 97 -8.07 -1.90 0.30
CA PHE A 97 -7.22 -1.77 -0.89
C PHE A 97 -5.72 -1.70 -0.56
N ALA A 98 -5.35 -1.19 0.62
CA ALA A 98 -3.97 -1.12 1.10
C ALA A 98 -3.44 -2.49 1.58
N PHE A 99 -4.30 -3.37 2.08
CA PHE A 99 -3.90 -4.66 2.64
C PHE A 99 -3.19 -5.58 1.62
N PRO A 100 -3.70 -5.79 0.39
CA PRO A 100 -3.01 -6.60 -0.62
C PRO A 100 -1.71 -5.97 -1.14
N VAL A 101 -1.50 -4.66 -0.94
CA VAL A 101 -0.26 -4.01 -1.35
C VAL A 101 0.90 -4.43 -0.44
N ILE A 102 0.65 -4.63 0.87
CA ILE A 102 1.67 -5.05 1.86
C ILE A 102 1.67 -6.57 2.10
N ASN A 103 0.50 -7.21 2.07
CA ASN A 103 0.33 -8.60 2.53
C ASN A 103 0.64 -9.67 1.47
N VAL A 104 1.12 -9.30 0.28
CA VAL A 104 1.51 -10.30 -0.73
C VAL A 104 2.92 -10.79 -0.38
N GLN A 105 2.96 -11.98 0.25
CA GLN A 105 4.18 -12.76 0.45
C GLN A 105 4.91 -12.91 -0.88
N TRP A 106 6.23 -12.75 -0.83
CA TRP A 106 7.13 -12.84 -1.97
C TRP A 106 7.32 -14.30 -2.42
N ASP A 107 6.23 -14.98 -2.79
CA ASP A 107 6.28 -16.35 -3.34
C ASP A 107 7.07 -16.43 -4.66
N PHE A 108 7.32 -15.28 -5.29
CA PHE A 108 8.14 -15.14 -6.48
C PHE A 108 9.64 -15.37 -6.26
N PHE A 109 10.13 -15.30 -5.02
CA PHE A 109 11.53 -15.60 -4.70
C PHE A 109 11.77 -17.05 -4.29
N GLY A 110 10.76 -17.93 -4.28
CA GLY A 110 10.96 -19.38 -4.18
C GLY A 110 11.76 -19.88 -2.96
N MET A 111 12.08 -19.03 -1.98
CA MET A 111 12.70 -19.43 -0.71
C MET A 111 11.61 -19.89 0.25
N ARG A 112 10.87 -20.93 -0.14
CA ARG A 112 10.53 -21.94 0.86
C ARG A 112 11.88 -22.50 1.29
N LEU A 113 12.27 -22.23 2.53
CA LEU A 113 13.42 -22.87 3.19
C LEU A 113 13.38 -24.42 3.07
N ASP A 114 12.22 -24.99 2.72
CA ASP A 114 11.98 -26.43 2.60
C ASP A 114 11.91 -26.97 1.16
N ARG A 115 12.11 -26.15 0.11
CA ARG A 115 12.15 -26.67 -1.27
C ARG A 115 13.60 -26.96 -1.66
N PRO A 116 13.97 -28.22 -1.99
CA PRO A 116 15.32 -28.53 -2.46
C PRO A 116 15.62 -27.71 -3.72
N LEU A 117 16.85 -27.21 -3.78
CA LEU A 117 17.49 -26.35 -4.79
C LEU A 117 17.61 -27.02 -6.17
N ASP A 118 16.59 -27.75 -6.61
CA ASP A 118 16.56 -28.41 -7.91
C ASP A 118 15.78 -27.54 -8.89
N GLY A 119 16.45 -26.49 -9.36
CA GLY A 119 15.95 -25.59 -10.40
C GLY A 119 16.05 -24.13 -10.00
N GLU A 120 17.27 -23.57 -10.02
CA GLU A 120 17.46 -22.12 -10.08
C GLU A 120 16.64 -21.59 -11.27
N SER A 121 15.56 -20.86 -11.01
CA SER A 121 14.83 -20.15 -12.06
C SER A 121 15.80 -19.13 -12.65
N PRO A 122 16.14 -19.20 -13.95
CA PRO A 122 17.06 -18.25 -14.54
C PRO A 122 16.51 -16.83 -14.37
N PHE A 123 17.42 -15.89 -14.12
CA PHE A 123 17.16 -14.46 -14.13
C PHE A 123 16.87 -14.03 -15.58
N ASP A 124 15.66 -14.35 -16.00
CA ASP A 124 15.19 -14.28 -17.38
C ASP A 124 14.20 -13.12 -17.56
N ASP A 125 13.99 -12.68 -18.80
CA ASP A 125 13.13 -11.53 -19.13
C ASP A 125 11.68 -11.76 -18.67
N ALA A 126 11.23 -13.02 -18.64
CA ALA A 126 9.93 -13.39 -18.08
C ALA A 126 9.81 -13.10 -16.58
N ALA A 127 10.88 -13.26 -15.80
CA ALA A 127 10.89 -12.93 -14.38
C ALA A 127 10.83 -11.40 -14.15
N LEU A 128 11.57 -10.65 -14.97
CA LEU A 128 11.54 -9.19 -14.95
C LEU A 128 10.15 -8.64 -15.34
N GLN A 129 9.52 -9.23 -16.36
CA GLN A 129 8.17 -8.85 -16.79
C GLN A 129 7.13 -9.11 -15.70
N ARG A 130 7.16 -10.29 -15.06
CA ARG A 130 6.27 -10.61 -13.93
C ARG A 130 6.45 -9.66 -12.75
N LEU A 131 7.69 -9.26 -12.45
CA LEU A 131 7.97 -8.25 -11.43
C LEU A 131 7.39 -6.88 -11.82
N GLY A 132 7.54 -6.49 -13.09
CA GLY A 132 6.95 -5.27 -13.64
C GLY A 132 5.42 -5.24 -13.53
N ASP A 133 4.76 -6.34 -13.90
CA ASP A 133 3.30 -6.48 -13.80
C ASP A 133 2.82 -6.39 -12.35
N LEU A 134 3.57 -6.99 -11.41
CA LEU A 134 3.28 -6.91 -9.99
C LEU A 134 3.43 -5.49 -9.45
N VAL A 135 4.50 -4.78 -9.83
CA VAL A 135 4.69 -3.36 -9.48
C VAL A 135 3.54 -2.52 -10.03
N ALA A 136 3.15 -2.73 -11.29
CA ALA A 136 2.05 -2.01 -11.92
C ALA A 136 0.72 -2.26 -11.20
N TRP A 137 0.41 -3.51 -10.87
CA TRP A 137 -0.80 -3.88 -10.14
C TRP A 137 -0.83 -3.27 -8.73
N ARG A 138 0.26 -3.40 -7.95
CA ARG A 138 0.34 -2.79 -6.61
C ARG A 138 0.25 -1.27 -6.66
N THR A 139 0.86 -0.63 -7.66
CA THR A 139 0.75 0.82 -7.86
C THR A 139 -0.70 1.23 -8.10
N ARG A 140 -1.45 0.48 -8.92
CA ARG A 140 -2.87 0.73 -9.15
C ARG A 140 -3.68 0.60 -7.87
N LEU A 141 -3.50 -0.48 -7.11
CA LEU A 141 -4.17 -0.65 -5.81
C LEU A 141 -3.83 0.47 -4.84
N TYR A 142 -2.56 0.83 -4.71
CA TYR A 142 -2.13 1.94 -3.86
C TYR A 142 -2.78 3.26 -4.29
N SER A 143 -2.88 3.53 -5.60
CA SER A 143 -3.54 4.75 -6.09
C SER A 143 -5.04 4.79 -5.76
N TRP A 144 -5.73 3.65 -5.81
CA TRP A 144 -7.12 3.55 -5.35
C TRP A 144 -7.22 3.73 -3.84
N ALA A 145 -6.38 3.04 -3.06
CA ALA A 145 -6.33 3.19 -1.61
C ALA A 145 -6.11 4.65 -1.22
N TRP A 146 -5.16 5.34 -1.86
CA TRP A 146 -4.87 6.76 -1.65
C TRP A 146 -6.07 7.65 -1.97
N ARG A 147 -6.71 7.47 -3.12
CA ARG A 147 -7.90 8.26 -3.52
C ARG A 147 -9.04 8.11 -2.50
N LEU A 148 -9.28 6.87 -2.04
CA LEU A 148 -10.29 6.60 -1.02
C LEU A 148 -9.89 7.23 0.32
N ALA A 149 -8.63 7.14 0.74
CA ALA A 149 -8.15 7.77 1.98
C ALA A 149 -8.35 9.29 1.96
N VAL A 150 -8.03 9.95 0.84
CA VAL A 150 -8.25 11.38 0.66
C VAL A 150 -9.74 11.72 0.72
N ALA A 151 -10.59 10.99 0.02
CA ALA A 151 -12.03 11.22 0.04
C ALA A 151 -12.63 11.04 1.45
N GLY A 152 -12.25 9.97 2.16
CA GLY A 152 -12.67 9.74 3.54
C GLY A 152 -12.18 10.84 4.48
N GLY A 153 -10.92 11.26 4.33
CA GLY A 153 -10.30 12.35 5.10
C GLY A 153 -10.95 13.72 4.87
N ILE A 154 -11.37 14.04 3.64
CA ILE A 154 -12.12 15.27 3.34
C ILE A 154 -13.45 15.27 4.10
N GLY A 155 -14.21 14.17 4.05
CA GLY A 155 -15.48 14.12 4.77
C GLY A 155 -15.29 14.13 6.30
N PHE A 156 -14.20 13.56 6.82
CA PHE A 156 -13.82 13.73 8.23
C PHE A 156 -13.54 15.20 8.57
N ALA A 157 -12.79 15.93 7.75
CA ALA A 157 -12.51 17.34 7.95
C ALA A 157 -13.79 18.20 7.92
N ILE A 158 -14.71 17.89 6.99
CA ILE A 158 -16.03 18.53 6.93
C ILE A 158 -16.81 18.27 8.22
N LEU A 159 -16.81 17.03 8.70
CA LEU A 159 -17.52 16.65 9.92
C LEU A 159 -16.98 17.38 11.15
N VAL A 160 -15.65 17.44 11.30
CA VAL A 160 -15.01 18.22 12.36
C VAL A 160 -15.36 19.70 12.24
N GLY A 161 -15.29 20.27 11.04
CA GLY A 161 -15.63 21.67 10.79
C GLY A 161 -17.07 22.00 11.22
N ILE A 162 -18.03 21.17 10.83
CA ILE A 162 -19.45 21.32 11.24
C ILE A 162 -19.57 21.21 12.76
N GLY A 163 -18.91 20.23 13.39
CA GLY A 163 -18.98 20.02 14.83
C GLY A 163 -18.29 21.12 15.66
N THR A 164 -17.34 21.86 15.10
CA THR A 164 -16.64 22.97 15.79
C THR A 164 -17.28 24.34 15.62
N LEU A 165 -18.13 24.53 14.61
CA LEU A 165 -18.75 25.82 14.28
C LEU A 165 -20.11 26.04 14.98
N HIS A 166 -20.54 25.08 15.79
CA HIS A 166 -21.79 25.09 16.56
C HIS A 166 -21.51 24.76 18.03
#